data_AF-A0A964GR65-F1
#
_entry.id   AF-A0A964GR65-F1
#
_cell.length_a   1.000
_cell.length_b   1.000
_cell.length_c   1.000
_cell.angle_alpha   90.00
_cell.angle_beta   90.00
_cell.angle_gamma   90.00
#
_symmetry.space_group_name_H-M   'P 1'
#
loop_
_entity.id
_entity.type
_entity.pdbx_description
1 polymer ?
#
loop_
_entity_poly.entity_id
_entity_poly.type
_entity_poly.pdbx_seq_one_letter_code
_entity_poly.pdbx_strand_id
1 'polypeptide(L)'
;MLAPLSDKELARLEDFLYTYGNDYSVLNLAELNGVLTALASSPVTVTPEQWLPAVAGGKVPKFKSSALEEAYTALMLRYAHQIAQALADDLDHFEPLFEEREGEQGPGVDMEEWCFGYMRGTQVAEWSALPPEQDQLLKAISLHGLEDDFELLDSMSFDERQACVPGVVQAVRGLYRYQKQQRH
;
A
#
# COMPACT_ATOMS: atom_id res chain seq x y z
N MET A 1 7.81 10.02 19.29
CA MET A 1 7.01 9.57 18.12
C MET A 1 6.52 10.81 17.40
N LEU A 2 6.50 10.79 16.08
CA LEU A 2 5.87 11.87 15.31
C LEU A 2 4.34 11.74 15.46
N ALA A 3 3.64 12.88 15.46
CA ALA A 3 2.18 12.83 15.44
C ALA A 3 1.69 12.26 14.10
N PRO A 4 0.68 11.36 14.10
CA PRO A 4 0.00 10.91 12.89
C PRO A 4 -0.45 12.09 12.02
N LEU A 5 -0.53 11.89 10.71
CA LEU A 5 -1.13 12.87 9.82
C LEU A 5 -2.59 13.08 10.18
N SER A 6 -2.99 14.34 10.24
CA SER A 6 -4.40 14.72 10.36
C SER A 6 -5.15 14.53 9.05
N ASP A 7 -6.48 14.49 9.09
CA ASP A 7 -7.33 14.38 7.89
C ASP A 7 -7.03 15.47 6.85
N LYS A 8 -6.69 16.69 7.30
CA LYS A 8 -6.29 17.79 6.41
C LYS A 8 -4.95 17.54 5.72
N GLU A 9 -4.02 16.89 6.41
CA GLU A 9 -2.72 16.53 5.85
C GLU A 9 -2.84 15.34 4.90
N LEU A 10 -3.69 14.36 5.21
CA LEU A 10 -4.03 13.25 4.31
C LEU A 10 -4.72 13.77 3.05
N ALA A 11 -5.75 14.63 3.17
CA ALA A 11 -6.41 15.23 2.02
C ALA A 11 -5.45 16.08 1.16
N ARG A 12 -4.47 16.74 1.79
CA ARG A 12 -3.42 17.46 1.05
C ARG A 12 -2.45 16.50 0.34
N LEU A 13 -2.13 15.37 0.96
CA LEU A 13 -1.29 14.35 0.35
C LEU A 13 -2.00 13.75 -0.87
N GLU A 14 -3.29 13.42 -0.75
CA GLU A 14 -4.16 12.99 -1.85
C GLU A 14 -4.12 13.99 -3.02
N ASP A 15 -4.34 15.29 -2.75
CA ASP A 15 -4.27 16.35 -3.76
C ASP A 15 -2.90 16.42 -4.46
N PHE A 16 -1.82 16.16 -3.72
CA PHE A 16 -0.49 16.08 -4.32
C PHE A 16 -0.30 14.85 -5.20
N LEU A 17 -0.78 13.67 -4.79
CA LEU A 17 -0.71 12.46 -5.61
C LEU A 17 -1.46 12.68 -6.92
N TYR A 18 -2.66 13.27 -6.86
CA TYR A 18 -3.43 13.63 -8.05
C TYR A 18 -2.73 14.68 -8.93
N THR A 19 -2.27 15.79 -8.34
CA THR A 19 -1.72 16.93 -9.08
C THR A 19 -0.38 16.64 -9.74
N TYR A 20 0.46 15.84 -9.09
CA TYR A 20 1.84 15.56 -9.51
C TYR A 20 2.07 14.14 -10.01
N GLY A 21 1.03 13.30 -9.98
CA GLY A 21 1.03 11.96 -10.52
C GLY A 21 1.09 11.90 -12.04
N ASN A 22 1.25 10.68 -12.55
CA ASN A 22 1.21 10.32 -13.96
C ASN A 22 0.71 8.88 -14.09
N ASP A 23 0.55 8.39 -15.31
CA ASP A 23 0.01 7.04 -15.59
C ASP A 23 0.78 5.89 -14.91
N TYR A 24 2.00 6.13 -14.42
CA TYR A 24 2.83 5.13 -13.74
C TYR A 24 3.02 5.41 -12.24
N SER A 25 2.54 6.54 -11.70
CA SER A 25 2.64 6.83 -10.26
C SER A 25 1.63 6.00 -9.48
N VAL A 26 1.70 6.04 -8.15
CA VAL A 26 0.56 5.63 -7.33
C VAL A 26 -0.63 6.53 -7.63
N LEU A 27 -1.83 5.95 -7.64
CA LEU A 27 -3.08 6.61 -8.02
C LEU A 27 -3.63 7.47 -6.89
N ASN A 28 -3.67 6.93 -5.67
CA ASN A 28 -4.32 7.54 -4.52
C ASN A 28 -3.68 7.12 -3.19
N LEU A 29 -4.28 7.53 -2.06
CA LEU A 29 -3.80 7.14 -0.74
C LEU A 29 -3.91 5.64 -0.47
N ALA A 30 -4.90 4.92 -1.00
CA ALA A 30 -5.04 3.47 -0.80
C ALA A 30 -3.85 2.71 -1.43
N GLU A 31 -3.51 3.01 -2.68
CA GLU A 31 -2.33 2.41 -3.33
C GLU A 31 -1.03 2.81 -2.61
N LEU A 32 -0.87 4.08 -2.25
CA LEU A 32 0.29 4.53 -1.49
C LEU A 32 0.39 3.79 -0.14
N ASN A 33 -0.73 3.61 0.57
CA ASN A 33 -0.78 2.86 1.82
C ASN A 33 -0.32 1.41 1.62
N GLY A 34 -0.75 0.77 0.54
CA GLY A 34 -0.30 -0.57 0.15
C GLY A 34 1.21 -0.64 -0.03
N VAL A 35 1.79 0.28 -0.84
CA VAL A 35 3.24 0.35 -1.06
C VAL A 35 3.97 0.49 0.26
N LEU A 36 3.59 1.49 1.07
CA LEU A 36 4.27 1.80 2.33
C LEU A 36 4.12 0.67 3.35
N THR A 37 3.00 -0.06 3.34
CA THR A 37 2.79 -1.24 4.20
C THR A 37 3.71 -2.39 3.81
N ALA A 38 3.88 -2.68 2.52
CA ALA A 38 4.84 -3.69 2.05
C ALA A 38 6.29 -3.30 2.38
N LEU A 39 6.68 -2.04 2.15
CA LEU A 39 8.00 -1.53 2.52
C LEU A 39 8.24 -1.61 4.03
N ALA A 40 7.28 -1.22 4.84
CA ALA A 40 7.34 -1.31 6.30
C ALA A 40 7.32 -2.76 6.81
N SER A 41 6.90 -3.73 5.98
CA SER A 41 6.95 -5.17 6.25
C SER A 41 8.23 -5.82 5.74
N SER A 42 9.02 -5.15 4.90
CA SER A 42 10.21 -5.72 4.26
C SER A 42 11.27 -6.24 5.26
N PRO A 43 11.96 -7.36 4.99
CA PRO A 43 13.07 -7.83 5.84
C PRO A 43 14.30 -6.92 5.76
N VAL A 44 14.41 -6.10 4.70
CA VAL A 44 15.47 -5.12 4.51
C VAL A 44 14.92 -3.70 4.58
N THR A 45 15.73 -2.76 5.06
CA THR A 45 15.36 -1.34 5.07
C THR A 45 15.46 -0.78 3.65
N VAL A 46 14.35 -0.26 3.13
CA VAL A 46 14.29 0.43 1.84
C VAL A 46 14.30 1.94 2.08
N THR A 47 15.28 2.65 1.53
CA THR A 47 15.43 4.09 1.77
C THR A 47 14.48 4.92 0.91
N PRO A 48 14.13 6.15 1.32
CA PRO A 48 13.31 7.05 0.51
C PRO A 48 13.80 7.25 -0.92
N GLU A 49 15.11 7.28 -1.13
CA GLU A 49 15.71 7.42 -2.47
C GLU A 49 15.40 6.24 -3.39
N GLN A 50 15.12 5.05 -2.83
CA GLN A 50 14.74 3.86 -3.58
C GLN A 50 13.24 3.85 -3.90
N TRP A 51 12.39 4.16 -2.92
CA TRP A 51 10.94 4.00 -3.09
C TRP A 51 10.19 5.25 -3.56
N LEU A 52 10.67 6.47 -3.27
CA LEU A 52 10.03 7.71 -3.76
C LEU A 52 9.96 7.78 -5.30
N PRO A 53 11.02 7.39 -6.05
CA PRO A 53 10.91 7.33 -7.51
C PRO A 53 9.90 6.30 -7.98
N ALA A 54 9.80 5.15 -7.31
CA ALA A 54 8.87 4.09 -7.69
C ALA A 54 7.41 4.53 -7.54
N VAL A 55 7.05 5.18 -6.43
CA VAL A 55 5.70 5.74 -6.23
C VAL A 55 5.40 6.90 -7.17
N ALA A 56 6.42 7.60 -7.67
CA ALA A 56 6.27 8.69 -8.64
C ALA A 56 6.25 8.22 -10.11
N GLY A 57 6.29 6.90 -10.38
CA GLY A 57 6.30 6.37 -11.75
C GLY A 57 7.67 6.49 -12.44
N GLY A 58 8.75 6.40 -11.67
CA GLY A 58 10.14 6.42 -12.16
C GLY A 58 10.66 7.81 -12.54
N LYS A 59 9.86 8.87 -12.35
CA LYS A 59 10.23 10.25 -12.69
C LYS A 59 9.97 11.16 -11.49
N VAL A 60 10.95 12.00 -11.17
CA VAL A 60 10.78 13.03 -10.14
C VAL A 60 9.67 13.98 -10.58
N PRO A 61 8.61 14.20 -9.76
CA PRO A 61 7.55 15.12 -10.12
C PRO A 61 8.05 16.55 -10.27
N LYS A 62 7.48 17.30 -11.20
CA LYS A 62 7.86 18.70 -11.44
C LYS A 62 7.03 19.63 -10.58
N PHE A 63 7.52 19.92 -9.38
CA PHE A 63 6.86 20.84 -8.46
C PHE A 63 6.92 22.29 -8.95
N LYS A 64 5.87 23.07 -8.65
CA LYS A 64 5.82 24.50 -9.00
C LYS A 64 6.78 25.36 -8.16
N SER A 65 7.24 24.85 -7.01
CA SER A 65 8.22 25.48 -6.14
C SER A 65 8.88 24.45 -5.22
N SER A 66 10.07 24.77 -4.69
CA SER A 66 10.76 23.92 -3.72
C SER A 66 9.94 23.71 -2.44
N ALA A 67 9.17 24.72 -2.01
CA ALA A 67 8.31 24.60 -0.84
C ALA A 67 7.19 23.54 -1.01
N LEU A 68 6.71 23.32 -2.24
CA LEU A 68 5.73 22.26 -2.52
C LEU A 68 6.38 20.88 -2.56
N GLU A 69 7.58 20.78 -3.11
CA GLU A 69 8.39 19.56 -3.10
C GLU A 69 8.72 19.12 -1.66
N GLU A 70 9.19 20.06 -0.83
CA GLU A 70 9.49 19.83 0.58
C GLU A 70 8.23 19.40 1.35
N ALA A 71 7.08 20.05 1.11
CA ALA A 71 5.83 19.69 1.75
C ALA A 71 5.34 18.29 1.33
N TYR A 72 5.40 17.96 0.04
CA TYR A 72 5.06 16.64 -0.49
C TYR A 72 5.93 15.57 0.15
N THR A 73 7.25 15.74 0.08
CA THR A 73 8.22 14.77 0.61
C THR A 73 8.04 14.59 2.11
N ALA A 74 7.85 15.67 2.87
CA ALA A 74 7.61 15.59 4.31
C ALA A 74 6.34 14.81 4.66
N LEU A 75 5.25 14.98 3.90
CA LEU A 75 4.02 14.22 4.11
C LEU A 75 4.21 12.73 3.77
N MET A 76 4.85 12.41 2.64
CA MET A 76 5.16 11.03 2.24
C MET A 76 5.97 10.29 3.32
N LEU A 77 7.03 10.92 3.83
CA LEU A 77 7.89 10.34 4.87
C LEU A 77 7.16 10.16 6.21
N ARG A 78 6.35 11.15 6.61
CA ARG A 78 5.55 11.05 7.83
C ARG A 78 4.49 9.97 7.73
N TYR A 79 3.85 9.82 6.57
CA TYR A 79 2.86 8.77 6.36
C TYR A 79 3.49 7.37 6.39
N ALA A 80 4.65 7.22 5.73
CA ALA A 80 5.45 6.00 5.80
C ALA A 80 5.82 5.63 7.24
N HIS A 81 6.26 6.62 8.04
CA HIS A 81 6.56 6.42 9.46
C HIS A 81 5.32 6.01 10.25
N GLN A 82 4.19 6.69 10.05
CA GLN A 82 2.92 6.36 10.73
C GLN A 82 2.49 4.92 10.47
N ILE A 83 2.54 4.45 9.23
CA ILE A 83 2.19 3.06 8.86
C ILE A 83 3.17 2.07 9.51
N ALA A 84 4.47 2.36 9.44
CA ALA A 84 5.48 1.50 10.04
C ALA A 84 5.33 1.38 11.57
N GLN A 85 4.96 2.48 12.25
CA GLN A 85 4.65 2.47 13.68
C GLN A 85 3.39 1.65 13.98
N ALA A 86 2.30 1.85 13.22
CA ALA A 86 1.05 1.11 13.42
C ALA A 86 1.28 -0.42 13.33
N LEU A 87 2.03 -0.88 12.34
CA LEU A 87 2.41 -2.29 12.20
C LEU A 87 3.30 -2.78 13.34
N ALA A 88 4.20 -1.93 13.85
CA ALA A 88 5.14 -2.31 14.90
C ALA A 88 4.50 -2.39 16.29
N ASP A 89 3.59 -1.46 16.59
CA ASP A 89 3.04 -1.22 17.92
C ASP A 89 1.69 -1.91 18.14
N ASP A 90 0.84 -2.02 17.11
CA ASP A 90 -0.52 -2.57 17.23
C ASP A 90 -0.94 -3.41 16.00
N LEU A 91 -0.12 -4.40 15.68
CA LEU A 91 -0.33 -5.26 14.51
C LEU A 91 -1.68 -5.97 14.49
N ASP A 92 -2.19 -6.37 15.66
CA ASP A 92 -3.43 -7.14 15.77
C ASP A 92 -4.67 -6.31 15.40
N HIS A 93 -4.58 -4.98 15.50
CA HIS A 93 -5.63 -4.04 15.09
C HIS A 93 -5.26 -3.23 13.84
N PHE A 94 -4.13 -3.52 13.19
CA PHE A 94 -3.76 -2.85 11.95
C PHE A 94 -4.76 -3.17 10.83
N GLU A 95 -5.40 -2.14 10.29
CA GLU A 95 -6.30 -2.24 9.14
C GLU A 95 -5.66 -1.52 7.93
N PRO A 96 -5.56 -2.18 6.76
CA PRO A 96 -5.25 -1.53 5.49
C PRO A 96 -6.19 -0.36 5.17
N LEU A 97 -5.67 0.65 4.46
CA LEU A 97 -6.54 1.69 3.89
C LEU A 97 -7.12 1.19 2.56
N PHE A 98 -8.34 0.66 2.61
CA PHE A 98 -9.13 0.32 1.43
C PHE A 98 -10.08 1.45 1.06
N GLU A 99 -10.48 1.50 -0.20
CA GLU A 99 -11.50 2.43 -0.68
C GLU A 99 -12.91 1.86 -0.43
N GLU A 100 -13.89 2.74 -0.41
CA GLU A 100 -15.31 2.37 -0.40
C GLU A 100 -15.88 2.55 -1.80
N ARG A 101 -16.59 1.52 -2.31
CA ARG A 101 -17.30 1.59 -3.58
C ARG A 101 -18.80 1.58 -3.33
N GLU A 102 -19.50 2.57 -3.87
CA GLU A 102 -20.96 2.53 -4.03
C GLU A 102 -21.29 2.01 -5.43
N GLY A 103 -22.00 0.87 -5.51
CA GLY A 103 -22.42 0.28 -6.77
C GLY A 103 -23.88 -0.16 -6.78
N GLU A 104 -24.35 -0.70 -7.91
CA GLU A 104 -25.72 -1.23 -8.05
C GLU A 104 -26.04 -2.34 -7.04
N GLN A 105 -25.02 -3.02 -6.53
CA GLN A 105 -25.10 -4.11 -5.56
C GLN A 105 -25.06 -3.64 -4.10
N GLY A 106 -24.91 -2.33 -3.86
CA GLY A 106 -24.78 -1.72 -2.54
C GLY A 106 -23.36 -1.21 -2.23
N PRO A 107 -23.13 -0.72 -0.99
CA PRO A 107 -21.80 -0.33 -0.53
C PRO A 107 -20.91 -1.56 -0.36
N GLY A 108 -19.63 -1.44 -0.74
CA GLY A 108 -18.63 -2.49 -0.58
C GLY A 108 -17.22 -1.95 -0.42
N VAL A 109 -16.31 -2.82 0.00
CA VAL A 109 -14.88 -2.51 0.10
C VAL A 109 -14.21 -2.76 -1.23
N ASP A 110 -13.41 -1.79 -1.68
CA ASP A 110 -12.51 -1.91 -2.82
C ASP A 110 -11.06 -1.92 -2.31
N MET A 111 -10.43 -3.10 -2.43
CA MET A 111 -9.07 -3.35 -1.96
C MET A 111 -8.05 -3.42 -3.10
N GLU A 112 -8.48 -3.20 -4.35
CA GLU A 112 -7.66 -3.41 -5.55
C GLU A 112 -6.43 -2.50 -5.57
N GLU A 113 -6.64 -1.19 -5.45
CA GLU A 113 -5.55 -0.20 -5.47
C GLU A 113 -4.55 -0.46 -4.34
N TRP A 114 -5.03 -0.78 -3.14
CA TRP A 114 -4.16 -1.15 -2.03
C TRP A 114 -3.35 -2.41 -2.33
N CYS A 115 -3.96 -3.45 -2.91
CA CYS A 115 -3.27 -4.69 -3.27
C CYS A 115 -2.22 -4.46 -4.37
N PHE A 116 -2.54 -3.66 -5.40
CA PHE A 116 -1.56 -3.22 -6.41
C PHE A 116 -0.37 -2.50 -5.77
N GLY A 117 -0.66 -1.56 -4.88
CA GLY A 117 0.36 -0.85 -4.13
C GLY A 117 1.24 -1.79 -3.31
N TYR A 118 0.64 -2.75 -2.60
CA TYR A 118 1.39 -3.74 -1.83
C TYR A 118 2.33 -4.55 -2.72
N MET A 119 1.84 -5.06 -3.85
CA MET A 119 2.67 -5.81 -4.79
C MET A 119 3.81 -4.96 -5.36
N ARG A 120 3.55 -3.70 -5.72
CA ARG A 120 4.59 -2.74 -6.12
C ARG A 120 5.64 -2.56 -5.01
N GLY A 121 5.22 -2.42 -3.75
CA GLY A 121 6.13 -2.31 -2.62
C GLY A 121 7.01 -3.54 -2.41
N THR A 122 6.47 -4.77 -2.62
CA THR A 122 7.29 -6.00 -2.54
C THR A 122 8.35 -6.06 -3.64
N GLN A 123 8.05 -5.56 -4.84
CA GLN A 123 9.01 -5.48 -5.96
C GLN A 123 10.11 -4.46 -5.67
N VAL A 124 9.73 -3.26 -5.19
CA VAL A 124 10.69 -2.20 -4.81
C VAL A 124 11.63 -2.65 -3.69
N ALA A 125 11.11 -3.44 -2.75
CA ALA A 125 11.87 -4.02 -1.67
C ALA A 125 12.64 -5.31 -2.04
N GLU A 126 12.53 -5.77 -3.29
CA GLU A 126 13.17 -6.99 -3.80
C GLU A 126 12.92 -8.21 -2.90
N TRP A 127 11.67 -8.45 -2.51
CA TRP A 127 11.32 -9.58 -1.64
C TRP A 127 11.81 -10.90 -2.22
N SER A 128 12.54 -11.67 -1.43
CA SER A 128 12.93 -13.03 -1.77
C SER A 128 11.72 -13.97 -1.76
N ALA A 129 11.87 -15.13 -2.40
CA ALA A 129 10.86 -16.19 -2.34
C ALA A 129 10.48 -16.52 -0.88
N LEU A 130 9.17 -16.58 -0.64
CA LEU A 130 8.60 -16.90 0.66
C LEU A 130 8.43 -18.42 0.83
N PRO A 131 8.48 -18.96 2.06
CA PRO A 131 8.07 -20.33 2.32
C PRO A 131 6.59 -20.55 1.96
N PRO A 132 6.15 -21.81 1.72
CA PRO A 132 4.80 -22.10 1.21
C PRO A 132 3.64 -21.48 2.00
N GLU A 133 3.76 -21.40 3.33
CA GLU A 133 2.71 -20.81 4.18
C GLU A 133 2.58 -19.29 3.95
N GLN A 134 3.70 -18.57 3.91
CA GLN A 134 3.69 -17.12 3.69
C GLN A 134 3.45 -16.75 2.23
N ASP A 135 3.87 -17.61 1.30
CA ASP A 135 3.54 -17.49 -0.12
C ASP A 135 2.02 -17.52 -0.35
N GLN A 136 1.27 -18.35 0.39
CA GLN A 136 -0.19 -18.34 0.34
C GLN A 136 -0.80 -17.02 0.86
N LEU A 137 -0.19 -16.40 1.87
CA LEU A 137 -0.61 -15.08 2.34
C LEU A 137 -0.36 -14.01 1.27
N LEU A 138 0.82 -14.02 0.65
CA LEU A 138 1.12 -13.09 -0.43
C LEU A 138 0.18 -13.29 -1.63
N LYS A 139 -0.18 -14.54 -1.95
CA LYS A 139 -1.17 -14.85 -3.01
C LYS A 139 -2.56 -14.30 -2.73
N ALA A 140 -2.99 -14.25 -1.47
CA ALA A 140 -4.26 -13.62 -1.11
C ALA A 140 -4.28 -12.11 -1.45
N ILE A 141 -3.12 -11.45 -1.35
CA ILE A 141 -2.95 -10.04 -1.74
C ILE A 141 -2.78 -9.94 -3.27
N SER A 142 -1.91 -10.75 -3.87
CA SER A 142 -1.57 -10.65 -5.29
C SER A 142 -2.75 -10.93 -6.21
N LEU A 143 -3.69 -11.79 -5.79
CA LEU A 143 -4.95 -12.05 -6.48
C LEU A 143 -5.70 -10.77 -6.87
N HIS A 144 -5.59 -9.71 -6.05
CA HIS A 144 -6.25 -8.43 -6.25
C HIS A 144 -5.28 -7.31 -6.66
N GLY A 145 -4.00 -7.62 -6.86
CA GLY A 145 -2.94 -6.64 -7.07
C GLY A 145 -2.07 -6.89 -8.30
N LEU A 146 -2.47 -7.81 -9.18
CA LEU A 146 -1.79 -8.14 -10.43
C LEU A 146 -2.80 -8.26 -11.57
N GLU A 147 -2.44 -7.74 -12.74
CA GLU A 147 -3.28 -7.77 -13.95
C GLU A 147 -3.54 -9.20 -14.45
N ASP A 148 -2.62 -10.13 -14.18
CA ASP A 148 -2.71 -11.54 -14.59
C ASP A 148 -3.96 -12.25 -14.01
N ASP A 149 -4.51 -11.74 -12.89
CA ASP A 149 -5.65 -12.32 -12.18
C ASP A 149 -7.00 -11.67 -12.55
N PHE A 150 -7.02 -10.69 -13.46
CA PHE A 150 -8.24 -9.96 -13.83
C PHE A 150 -9.35 -10.84 -14.39
N GLU A 151 -9.01 -11.80 -15.26
CA GLU A 151 -10.02 -12.72 -15.81
C GLU A 151 -10.72 -13.56 -14.73
N LEU A 152 -9.96 -13.94 -13.69
CA LEU A 152 -10.52 -14.66 -12.54
C LEU A 152 -11.43 -13.74 -11.71
N LEU A 153 -10.98 -12.52 -11.41
CA LEU A 153 -11.78 -11.54 -10.66
C LEU A 153 -13.08 -11.15 -11.36
N ASP A 154 -13.05 -11.03 -12.68
CA ASP A 154 -14.23 -10.74 -13.52
C ASP A 154 -15.27 -11.86 -13.46
N SER A 155 -14.82 -13.11 -13.25
CA SER A 155 -15.71 -14.27 -13.08
C SER A 155 -16.33 -14.37 -11.68
N MET A 156 -15.74 -13.69 -10.68
CA MET A 156 -16.24 -13.70 -9.30
C MET A 156 -17.45 -12.78 -9.14
N SER A 157 -18.40 -13.21 -8.31
CA SER A 157 -19.47 -12.36 -7.83
C SER A 157 -18.98 -11.30 -6.86
N PHE A 158 -19.80 -10.28 -6.62
CA PHE A 158 -19.53 -9.26 -5.61
C PHE A 158 -19.32 -9.87 -4.22
N ASP A 159 -20.20 -10.78 -3.80
CA ASP A 159 -20.10 -11.44 -2.49
C ASP A 159 -18.82 -12.27 -2.33
N GLU A 160 -18.40 -12.96 -3.39
CA GLU A 160 -17.12 -13.70 -3.40
C GLU A 160 -15.92 -12.76 -3.26
N ARG A 161 -15.93 -11.60 -3.93
CA ARG A 161 -14.87 -10.59 -3.76
C ARG A 161 -14.87 -9.98 -2.37
N GLN A 162 -16.04 -9.66 -1.82
CA GLN A 162 -16.15 -9.14 -0.44
C GLN A 162 -15.70 -10.17 0.61
N ALA A 163 -15.94 -11.46 0.37
CA ALA A 163 -15.48 -12.53 1.25
C ALA A 163 -13.93 -12.66 1.31
N CYS A 164 -13.20 -12.14 0.33
CA CYS A 164 -11.73 -12.12 0.34
C CYS A 164 -11.14 -11.05 1.27
N VAL A 165 -11.88 -9.98 1.60
CA VAL A 165 -11.37 -8.82 2.36
C VAL A 165 -10.72 -9.24 3.69
N PRO A 166 -11.36 -10.07 4.56
CA PRO A 166 -10.71 -10.51 5.80
C PRO A 166 -9.42 -11.31 5.55
N GLY A 167 -9.35 -12.04 4.44
CA GLY A 167 -8.17 -12.80 4.03
C GLY A 167 -6.97 -11.90 3.74
N VAL A 168 -7.18 -10.78 3.04
CA VAL A 168 -6.15 -9.77 2.76
C VAL A 168 -5.65 -9.11 4.05
N VAL A 169 -6.55 -8.77 4.96
CA VAL A 169 -6.18 -8.21 6.29
C VAL A 169 -5.34 -9.21 7.09
N GLN A 170 -5.72 -10.48 7.13
CA GLN A 170 -4.92 -11.50 7.83
C GLN A 170 -3.57 -11.75 7.14
N ALA A 171 -3.54 -11.71 5.81
CA ALA A 171 -2.32 -11.86 5.03
C ALA A 171 -1.29 -10.80 5.37
N VAL A 172 -1.68 -9.51 5.43
CA VAL A 172 -0.74 -8.43 5.74
C VAL A 172 -0.12 -8.60 7.13
N ARG A 173 -0.95 -8.97 8.12
CA ARG A 173 -0.50 -9.18 9.50
C ARG A 173 0.45 -10.38 9.57
N GLY A 174 0.11 -11.49 8.91
CA GLY A 174 0.94 -12.70 8.87
C GLY A 174 2.29 -12.47 8.18
N LEU A 175 2.30 -11.78 7.04
CA LEU A 175 3.52 -11.42 6.31
C LEU A 175 4.43 -10.52 7.15
N TYR A 176 3.88 -9.48 7.78
CA TYR A 176 4.65 -8.61 8.67
C TYR A 176 5.25 -9.39 9.85
N ARG A 177 4.46 -10.27 10.52
CA ARG A 177 4.98 -11.10 11.63
C ARG A 177 6.16 -11.96 11.17
N TYR A 178 6.03 -12.62 10.03
CA TYR A 178 7.09 -13.46 9.49
C TYR A 178 8.34 -12.64 9.15
N GLN A 179 8.20 -11.60 8.34
CA GLN A 179 9.34 -10.80 7.87
C GLN A 179 10.04 -10.08 9.03
N LYS A 180 9.30 -9.63 10.06
CA LYS A 180 9.89 -9.04 11.27
C LYS A 180 10.81 -10.01 12.01
N GLN A 181 10.51 -11.32 12.00
CA GLN A 181 11.40 -12.34 12.59
C GLN A 181 12.68 -12.55 11.79
N GLN A 182 12.70 -12.18 10.51
CA GLN A 182 13.87 -12.27 9.63
C GLN A 182 14.78 -11.04 9.69
N ARG A 183 14.36 -9.95 10.36
CA ARG A 183 15.20 -8.77 10.56
C ARG A 183 16.26 -9.06 11.62
N HIS A 184 17.53 -8.95 11.25
CA HIS A 184 18.68 -9.06 12.14
C HIS A 184 19.09 -7.71 12.72
#